data_AF-A0A7C4AYU7-F1
#
_entry.id   AF-A0A7C4AYU7-F1
#
_cell.length_a   1.000
_cell.length_b   1.000
_cell.length_c   1.000
_cell.angle_alpha   90.00
_cell.angle_beta   90.00
_cell.angle_gamma   90.00
#
_symmetry.space_group_name_H-M   'P 1'
#
loop_
_entity.id
_entity.type
_entity.pdbx_description
1 polymer ?
#
loop_
_entity_poly.entity_id
_entity_poly.type
_entity_poly.pdbx_seq_one_letter_code
_entity_poly.pdbx_strand_id
1 'polypeptide(L)'
;MTAEYRMEYLVNLSYVARDNALINPSFYICMLPNNTVYNGTLRSLWMTEGDLRLTMVKYAGINVLDEVKIDYVSEPKEIRVPCNVVSGSIRVVDPFSMPIEGAELTAVFLNNTQAKYTTGPGGVVNIGRVAGGELRLTVTNLGYSTTARISFLTEREVTIRMPMSLNIVLIILGALLIMVAIIVFKILRGRKRPTPRKTEEYEFEEL
;
A
#
# COMPACT_ATOMS: atom_id res chain seq x y z
N MET A 1 -44.54 -45.23 -19.33
CA MET A 1 -43.36 -44.38 -19.12
C MET A 1 -43.79 -42.94 -19.33
N THR A 2 -43.92 -42.17 -18.26
CA THR A 2 -44.22 -40.73 -18.32
C THR A 2 -42.89 -39.98 -18.29
N ALA A 3 -42.66 -39.09 -19.26
CA ALA A 3 -41.52 -38.20 -19.25
C ALA A 3 -41.83 -37.01 -18.32
N GLU A 4 -40.98 -36.74 -17.33
CA GLU A 4 -41.04 -35.53 -16.53
C GLU A 4 -40.18 -34.45 -17.17
N TYR A 5 -40.80 -33.29 -17.47
CA TYR A 5 -40.08 -32.12 -17.93
C TYR A 5 -39.62 -31.30 -16.73
N ARG A 6 -38.32 -31.01 -16.65
CA ARG A 6 -37.73 -30.18 -15.61
C ARG A 6 -37.34 -28.82 -16.20
N MET A 7 -37.86 -27.74 -15.62
CA MET A 7 -37.45 -26.38 -16.00
C MET A 7 -36.12 -26.03 -15.33
N GLU A 8 -35.21 -25.46 -16.11
CA GLU A 8 -33.92 -24.94 -15.65
C GLU A 8 -33.77 -23.48 -16.05
N TYR A 9 -33.15 -22.70 -15.17
CA TYR A 9 -32.88 -21.29 -15.35
C TYR A 9 -31.38 -21.06 -15.51
N LEU A 10 -31.02 -20.22 -16.47
CA LEU A 10 -29.65 -19.76 -16.66
C LEU A 10 -29.35 -18.64 -15.67
N VAL A 11 -28.38 -18.87 -14.80
CA VAL A 11 -27.89 -17.90 -13.83
C VAL A 11 -26.50 -17.44 -14.24
N ASN A 12 -26.31 -16.12 -14.36
CA ASN A 12 -25.01 -15.52 -14.63
C ASN A 12 -24.45 -14.92 -13.33
N LEU A 13 -23.25 -15.34 -12.96
CA LEU A 13 -22.52 -14.86 -11.79
C LEU A 13 -21.50 -13.82 -12.24
N SER A 14 -21.65 -12.60 -11.75
CA SER A 14 -20.64 -11.54 -11.89
C SER A 14 -20.04 -11.20 -10.54
N TYR A 15 -18.71 -11.19 -10.48
CA TYR A 15 -17.98 -10.97 -9.23
C TYR A 15 -17.44 -9.54 -9.24
N VAL A 16 -17.69 -8.80 -8.17
CA VAL A 16 -17.32 -7.40 -8.07
C VAL A 16 -16.48 -7.14 -6.83
N ALA A 17 -15.42 -6.36 -6.99
CA ALA A 17 -14.64 -5.81 -5.90
C ALA A 17 -15.45 -4.73 -5.15
N ARG A 18 -14.94 -4.26 -4.01
CA ARG A 18 -15.62 -3.23 -3.19
C ARG A 18 -15.74 -1.87 -3.90
N ASP A 19 -14.94 -1.62 -4.92
CA ASP A 19 -15.02 -0.45 -5.80
C ASP A 19 -15.93 -0.68 -7.03
N ASN A 20 -16.74 -1.75 -7.01
CA ASN A 20 -17.57 -2.22 -8.13
C ASN A 20 -16.81 -2.67 -9.39
N ALA A 21 -15.47 -2.76 -9.34
CA ALA A 21 -14.71 -3.29 -10.47
C ALA A 21 -14.98 -4.78 -10.63
N LEU A 22 -15.17 -5.23 -11.88
CA LEU A 22 -15.30 -6.65 -12.17
C LEU A 22 -14.00 -7.40 -11.85
N ILE A 23 -14.13 -8.54 -11.19
CA ILE A 23 -13.03 -9.45 -10.91
C ILE A 23 -13.30 -10.82 -11.52
N ASN A 24 -12.22 -11.56 -11.78
CA ASN A 24 -12.25 -12.88 -12.38
C ASN A 24 -11.72 -13.89 -11.36
N PRO A 25 -12.58 -14.50 -10.52
CA PRO A 25 -12.14 -15.53 -9.59
C PRO A 25 -11.62 -16.75 -10.36
N SER A 26 -10.70 -17.49 -9.74
CA SER A 26 -10.16 -18.73 -10.30
C SER A 26 -11.13 -19.90 -10.15
N PHE A 27 -11.91 -19.91 -9.07
CA PHE A 27 -13.00 -20.87 -8.85
C PHE A 27 -14.00 -20.36 -7.81
N TYR A 28 -15.17 -20.97 -7.73
CA TYR A 28 -16.12 -20.82 -6.64
C TYR A 28 -16.73 -22.17 -6.24
N ILE A 29 -17.30 -22.22 -5.04
CA ILE A 29 -18.08 -23.35 -4.56
C ILE A 29 -19.49 -22.82 -4.22
N CYS A 30 -20.50 -23.52 -4.72
CA CYS A 30 -21.87 -23.26 -4.35
C CYS A 30 -22.62 -24.55 -4.03
N MET A 31 -23.71 -24.42 -3.29
CA MET A 31 -24.69 -25.45 -3.06
C MET A 31 -25.94 -25.11 -3.87
N LEU A 32 -26.36 -26.06 -4.70
CA LEU A 32 -27.57 -25.97 -5.53
C LEU A 32 -28.83 -26.31 -4.71
N PRO A 33 -30.04 -26.03 -5.21
CA PRO A 33 -31.30 -26.27 -4.47
C PRO A 33 -31.53 -27.73 -4.06
N ASN A 34 -30.93 -28.67 -4.78
CA ASN A 34 -30.96 -30.10 -4.46
C ASN A 34 -29.88 -30.51 -3.44
N ASN A 35 -29.27 -29.55 -2.74
CA ASN A 35 -28.15 -29.72 -1.81
C ASN A 35 -26.88 -30.33 -2.41
N THR A 36 -26.76 -30.38 -3.74
CA THR A 36 -25.50 -30.80 -4.37
C THR A 36 -24.49 -29.67 -4.34
N VAL A 37 -23.24 -30.02 -4.03
CA VAL A 37 -22.13 -29.07 -4.05
C VAL A 37 -21.55 -29.04 -5.46
N TYR A 38 -21.47 -27.84 -6.03
CA TYR A 38 -20.89 -27.58 -7.33
C TYR A 38 -19.60 -26.77 -7.19
N ASN A 39 -18.54 -27.27 -7.82
CA ASN A 39 -17.26 -26.60 -7.93
C ASN A 39 -17.15 -25.99 -9.32
N GLY A 40 -17.29 -24.67 -9.41
CA GLY A 40 -17.42 -23.96 -10.66
C GLY A 40 -16.21 -23.10 -11.01
N THR A 41 -15.94 -23.00 -12.31
CA THR A 41 -15.04 -21.99 -12.90
C THR A 41 -15.75 -21.11 -13.92
N LEU A 42 -16.94 -21.54 -14.37
CA LEU A 42 -17.77 -20.82 -15.35
C LEU A 42 -18.64 -19.77 -14.67
N ARG A 43 -18.88 -18.66 -15.35
CA ARG A 43 -19.77 -17.59 -14.87
C ARG A 43 -21.24 -17.92 -15.06
N SER A 44 -21.56 -18.89 -15.89
CA SER A 44 -22.93 -19.33 -16.13
C SER A 44 -23.17 -20.68 -15.46
N LEU A 45 -24.35 -20.83 -14.88
CA LEU A 45 -24.81 -22.04 -14.23
C LEU A 45 -26.27 -22.27 -14.58
N TRP A 46 -26.59 -23.47 -15.07
CA TRP A 46 -27.97 -23.92 -15.21
C TRP A 46 -28.40 -24.59 -13.90
N MET A 47 -29.54 -24.17 -13.37
CA MET A 47 -30.09 -24.74 -12.15
C MET A 47 -31.61 -24.67 -12.12
N THR A 48 -32.24 -25.52 -11.32
CA THR A 48 -33.69 -25.42 -11.08
C THR A 48 -34.05 -24.32 -10.12
N GLU A 49 -35.35 -24.07 -9.99
CA GLU A 49 -35.89 -23.17 -8.98
C GLU A 49 -35.35 -23.50 -7.58
N GLY A 50 -35.00 -22.47 -6.82
CA GLY A 50 -34.64 -22.56 -5.41
C GLY A 50 -33.40 -21.74 -5.03
N ASP A 51 -32.89 -22.01 -3.82
CA ASP A 51 -31.75 -21.30 -3.25
C ASP A 51 -30.43 -21.72 -3.90
N LEU A 52 -29.71 -20.75 -4.46
CA LEU A 52 -28.28 -20.86 -4.74
C LEU A 52 -27.51 -20.33 -3.54
N ARG A 53 -26.66 -21.17 -2.93
CA ARG A 53 -25.81 -20.76 -1.79
C ARG A 53 -24.34 -20.76 -2.19
N LEU A 54 -23.76 -19.59 -2.45
CA LEU A 54 -22.31 -19.46 -2.62
C LEU A 54 -21.62 -19.53 -1.27
N THR A 55 -20.72 -20.48 -1.12
CA THR A 55 -19.98 -20.71 0.14
C THR A 55 -18.51 -20.30 0.03
N MET A 56 -17.97 -20.23 -1.18
CA MET A 56 -16.58 -19.84 -1.40
C MET A 56 -16.41 -19.19 -2.78
N VAL A 57 -15.59 -18.14 -2.84
CA VAL A 57 -15.13 -17.56 -4.10
C VAL A 57 -13.62 -17.35 -3.97
N LYS A 58 -12.81 -18.04 -4.78
CA LYS A 58 -11.36 -17.92 -4.70
C LYS A 58 -10.83 -16.96 -5.76
N TYR A 59 -10.11 -15.94 -5.31
CA TYR A 59 -9.40 -14.99 -6.15
C TYR A 59 -7.95 -14.88 -5.68
N ALA A 60 -7.00 -14.96 -6.61
CA ALA A 60 -5.57 -14.99 -6.31
C ALA A 60 -5.16 -16.05 -5.26
N GLY A 61 -5.90 -17.16 -5.15
CA GLY A 61 -5.62 -18.22 -4.19
C GLY A 61 -6.25 -18.01 -2.79
N ILE A 62 -7.01 -16.94 -2.59
CA ILE A 62 -7.64 -16.58 -1.30
C ILE A 62 -9.16 -16.59 -1.43
N ASN A 63 -9.87 -17.05 -0.40
CA ASN A 63 -11.32 -16.89 -0.34
C ASN A 63 -11.67 -15.41 -0.12
N VAL A 64 -12.35 -14.81 -1.08
CA VAL A 64 -12.76 -13.40 -1.07
C VAL A 64 -14.25 -13.22 -0.77
N LEU A 65 -14.94 -14.29 -0.38
CA LEU A 65 -16.31 -14.24 0.11
C LEU A 65 -16.30 -14.20 1.64
N ASP A 66 -16.88 -13.14 2.23
CA ASP A 66 -16.92 -12.95 3.69
C ASP A 66 -17.94 -13.84 4.37
N GLU A 67 -19.12 -13.92 3.76
CA GLU A 67 -20.27 -14.64 4.28
C GLU A 67 -20.93 -15.43 3.17
N VAL A 68 -21.61 -16.52 3.55
CA VAL A 68 -22.37 -17.33 2.60
C VAL A 68 -23.43 -16.45 1.95
N LYS A 69 -23.38 -16.33 0.63
CA LYS A 69 -24.36 -15.57 -0.15
C LYS A 69 -25.47 -16.50 -0.62
N ILE A 70 -26.72 -16.14 -0.32
CA ILE A 70 -27.90 -16.91 -0.69
C ILE A 70 -28.75 -16.07 -1.64
N ASP A 71 -29.07 -16.63 -2.80
CA ASP A 71 -29.93 -16.01 -3.80
C ASP A 71 -31.01 -17.00 -4.24
N TYR A 72 -32.27 -16.62 -4.15
CA TYR A 72 -33.39 -17.42 -4.66
C TYR A 72 -33.53 -17.23 -6.18
N VAL A 73 -33.52 -18.32 -6.94
CA VAL A 73 -33.63 -18.32 -8.41
C VAL A 73 -34.98 -18.90 -8.80
N SER A 74 -35.80 -18.12 -9.50
CA SER A 74 -37.08 -18.56 -10.09
C SER A 74 -37.23 -18.15 -11.56
N GLU A 75 -36.25 -17.43 -12.10
CA GLU A 75 -36.18 -16.98 -13.48
C GLU A 75 -34.71 -16.75 -13.86
N PRO A 76 -34.37 -16.66 -15.17
CA PRO A 76 -33.01 -16.35 -15.59
C PRO A 76 -32.58 -14.96 -15.08
N LYS A 77 -31.45 -14.88 -14.38
CA LYS A 77 -30.99 -13.63 -13.78
C LYS A 77 -29.47 -13.54 -13.66
N GLU A 78 -28.99 -12.31 -13.50
CA GLU A 78 -27.61 -12.04 -13.12
C GLU A 78 -27.50 -11.82 -11.61
N ILE A 79 -26.58 -12.54 -10.97
CA ILE A 79 -26.27 -12.40 -9.55
C ILE A 79 -24.91 -11.73 -9.44
N ARG A 80 -24.91 -10.51 -8.88
CA ARG A 80 -23.68 -9.77 -8.57
C ARG A 80 -23.17 -10.18 -7.20
N VAL A 81 -22.00 -10.82 -7.14
CA VAL A 81 -21.37 -11.32 -5.92
C VAL A 81 -20.31 -10.31 -5.46
N PRO A 82 -20.55 -9.57 -4.37
CA PRO A 82 -19.52 -8.71 -3.79
C PRO A 82 -18.40 -9.58 -3.20
N CYS A 83 -17.16 -9.17 -3.45
CA CYS A 83 -15.97 -9.86 -3.00
C CYS A 83 -15.05 -8.88 -2.26
N ASN A 84 -14.37 -9.38 -1.23
CA ASN A 84 -13.33 -8.68 -0.49
C ASN A 84 -12.03 -8.62 -1.29
N VAL A 85 -12.12 -7.86 -2.38
CA VAL A 85 -11.00 -7.39 -3.18
C VAL A 85 -11.06 -5.88 -3.14
N VAL A 86 -9.97 -5.27 -2.70
CA VAL A 86 -9.89 -3.81 -2.51
C VAL A 86 -8.62 -3.27 -3.12
N SER A 87 -8.69 -2.02 -3.55
CA SER A 87 -7.53 -1.24 -3.99
C SER A 87 -7.26 -0.17 -2.93
N GLY A 88 -5.99 0.17 -2.73
CA GLY A 88 -5.58 1.20 -1.79
C GLY A 88 -4.33 1.93 -2.26
N SER A 89 -3.99 3.00 -1.57
CA SER A 89 -2.79 3.79 -1.81
C SER A 89 -1.91 3.81 -0.56
N ILE A 90 -0.61 3.94 -0.79
CA ILE A 90 0.39 4.04 0.27
C ILE A 90 1.20 5.29 -0.01
N ARG A 91 1.27 6.17 0.99
CA ARG A 91 2.07 7.39 0.95
C ARG A 91 3.28 7.22 1.87
N VAL A 92 4.48 7.40 1.34
CA VAL A 92 5.71 7.38 2.11
C VAL A 92 6.14 8.82 2.34
N VAL A 93 6.31 9.18 3.60
CA VAL A 93 6.74 10.51 4.03
C VAL A 93 7.89 10.41 5.01
N ASP A 94 8.58 11.52 5.21
CA ASP A 94 9.62 11.65 6.21
C ASP A 94 9.06 12.25 7.54
N PRO A 95 9.86 12.44 8.60
CA PRO A 95 9.38 12.97 9.88
C PRO A 95 8.87 14.42 9.79
N PHE A 96 9.23 15.15 8.73
CA PHE A 96 8.71 16.50 8.43
C PHE A 96 7.49 16.45 7.50
N SER A 97 6.90 15.27 7.29
CA SER A 97 5.77 15.02 6.39
C SER A 97 6.06 15.37 4.93
N MET A 98 7.33 15.47 4.53
CA MET A 98 7.69 15.64 3.12
C MET A 98 7.60 14.28 2.42
N PRO A 99 7.02 14.23 1.20
CA PRO A 99 6.92 12.99 0.44
C PRO A 99 8.30 12.46 0.06
N ILE A 100 8.46 11.15 0.13
CA ILE A 100 9.69 10.46 -0.29
C ILE A 100 9.40 9.78 -1.63
N GLU A 101 10.03 10.27 -2.69
CA GLU A 101 9.99 9.67 -4.02
C GLU A 101 11.14 8.68 -4.18
N GLY A 102 10.95 7.63 -4.98
CA GLY A 102 11.99 6.62 -5.23
C GLY A 102 12.20 5.60 -4.10
N ALA A 103 11.46 5.67 -3.00
CA ALA A 103 11.46 4.62 -1.99
C ALA A 103 10.96 3.29 -2.60
N GLU A 104 11.62 2.18 -2.25
CA GLU A 104 11.28 0.84 -2.71
C GLU A 104 10.29 0.18 -1.75
N LEU A 105 9.25 -0.44 -2.27
CA LEU A 105 8.19 -1.09 -1.50
C LEU A 105 8.09 -2.54 -1.95
N THR A 106 8.18 -3.47 -1.01
CA THR A 106 7.91 -4.88 -1.23
C THR A 106 6.64 -5.27 -0.49
N ALA A 107 5.58 -5.57 -1.24
CA ALA A 107 4.32 -6.07 -0.70
C ALA A 107 4.32 -7.60 -0.74
N VAL A 108 4.01 -8.22 0.40
CA VAL A 108 3.75 -9.65 0.54
C VAL A 108 2.26 -9.83 0.82
N PHE A 109 1.56 -10.45 -0.11
CA PHE A 109 0.11 -10.67 -0.03
C PHE A 109 -0.22 -11.93 0.78
N LEU A 110 -1.50 -12.12 1.13
CA LEU A 110 -1.97 -13.29 1.90
C LEU A 110 -1.68 -14.64 1.23
N ASN A 111 -1.59 -14.67 -0.09
CA ASN A 111 -1.21 -15.86 -0.86
C ASN A 111 0.32 -16.09 -0.92
N ASN A 112 1.11 -15.33 -0.16
CA ASN A 112 2.58 -15.31 -0.14
C ASN A 112 3.24 -14.87 -1.45
N THR A 113 2.49 -14.35 -2.43
CA THR A 113 3.11 -13.71 -3.60
C THR A 113 3.69 -12.36 -3.21
N GLN A 114 4.72 -11.93 -3.94
CA GLN A 114 5.39 -10.67 -3.69
C GLN A 114 5.26 -9.76 -4.91
N ALA A 115 5.08 -8.47 -4.66
CA ALA A 115 5.17 -7.43 -5.68
C ALA A 115 6.09 -6.32 -5.19
N LYS A 116 6.94 -5.83 -6.11
CA LYS A 116 7.81 -4.69 -5.87
C LYS A 116 7.21 -3.46 -6.52
N TYR A 117 7.29 -2.35 -5.80
CA TYR A 117 6.85 -1.05 -6.25
C TYR A 117 7.91 -0.01 -5.90
N THR A 118 7.81 1.14 -6.54
CA THR A 118 8.60 2.32 -6.23
C THR A 118 7.64 3.49 -6.09
N THR A 119 7.84 4.32 -5.07
CA THR A 119 7.03 5.54 -4.90
C THR A 119 7.25 6.50 -6.07
N GLY A 120 6.14 6.95 -6.64
CA GLY A 120 6.14 7.96 -7.70
C GLY A 120 6.09 9.39 -7.13
N PRO A 121 5.69 10.36 -7.97
CA PRO A 121 5.53 11.75 -7.56
C PRO A 121 4.65 11.91 -6.32
N GLY A 122 5.07 12.76 -5.38
CA GLY A 122 4.34 12.97 -4.13
C GLY A 122 4.42 11.78 -3.13
N GLY A 123 5.34 10.84 -3.37
CA GLY A 123 5.64 9.73 -2.47
C GLY A 123 4.54 8.67 -2.40
N VAL A 124 3.69 8.57 -3.43
CA VAL A 124 2.54 7.67 -3.44
C VAL A 124 2.78 6.46 -4.34
N VAL A 125 2.27 5.31 -3.91
CA VAL A 125 2.06 4.13 -4.75
C VAL A 125 0.61 3.65 -4.60
N ASN A 126 0.00 3.28 -5.72
CA ASN A 126 -1.33 2.65 -5.72
C ASN A 126 -1.18 1.13 -5.86
N ILE A 127 -1.79 0.39 -4.95
CA ILE A 127 -1.82 -1.07 -4.97
C ILE A 127 -3.26 -1.51 -5.26
N GLY A 128 -3.46 -2.05 -6.46
CA GLY A 128 -4.77 -2.50 -6.91
C GLY A 128 -5.07 -3.96 -6.56
N ARG A 129 -6.35 -4.27 -6.41
CA ARG A 129 -6.90 -5.65 -6.41
C ARG A 129 -6.27 -6.59 -5.37
N VAL A 130 -6.14 -6.13 -4.14
CA VAL A 130 -5.65 -6.91 -3.00
C VAL A 130 -6.74 -7.87 -2.49
N ALA A 131 -6.50 -9.17 -2.66
CA ALA A 131 -7.40 -10.22 -2.16
C ALA A 131 -7.39 -10.27 -0.63
N GLY A 132 -8.58 -10.21 0.00
CA GLY A 132 -8.73 -10.08 1.44
C GLY A 132 -8.33 -8.71 1.99
N GLY A 133 -7.83 -7.80 1.14
CA GLY A 133 -7.43 -6.44 1.51
C GLY A 133 -6.25 -6.31 2.47
N GLU A 134 -5.63 -7.40 2.89
CA GLU A 134 -4.49 -7.40 3.81
C GLU A 134 -3.18 -7.70 3.09
N LEU A 135 -2.11 -7.03 3.52
CA LEU A 135 -0.75 -7.30 3.07
C LEU A 135 0.28 -6.92 4.12
N ARG A 136 1.48 -7.49 4.01
CA ARG A 136 2.67 -7.03 4.74
C ARG A 136 3.53 -6.23 3.78
N LEU A 137 3.84 -5.00 4.14
CA LEU A 137 4.63 -4.10 3.32
C LEU A 137 5.98 -3.84 3.99
N THR A 138 7.06 -3.96 3.24
CA THR A 138 8.38 -3.49 3.63
C THR A 138 8.75 -2.31 2.74
N VAL A 139 8.96 -1.15 3.35
CA VAL A 139 9.46 0.07 2.67
C VAL A 139 10.93 0.22 2.96
N THR A 140 11.74 0.43 1.92
CA THR A 140 13.17 0.65 2.00
C THR A 140 13.53 1.99 1.38
N ASN A 141 14.30 2.80 2.10
CA ASN A 141 14.83 4.07 1.61
C ASN A 141 16.18 4.38 2.27
N LEU A 142 17.19 4.73 1.47
CA LEU A 142 18.54 5.12 1.95
C LEU A 142 19.13 4.14 2.97
N GLY A 143 18.93 2.83 2.79
CA GLY A 143 19.44 1.78 3.68
C GLY A 143 18.59 1.52 4.93
N TYR A 144 17.56 2.33 5.20
CA TYR A 144 16.57 2.07 6.25
C TYR A 144 15.42 1.25 5.70
N SER A 145 14.92 0.30 6.50
CA SER A 145 13.73 -0.46 6.18
C SER A 145 12.69 -0.36 7.30
N THR A 146 11.42 -0.30 6.93
CA THR A 146 10.28 -0.32 7.86
C THR A 146 9.26 -1.32 7.34
N THR A 147 8.80 -2.21 8.21
CA THR A 147 7.78 -3.21 7.86
C THR A 147 6.50 -2.92 8.59
N ALA A 148 5.38 -2.88 7.87
CA ALA A 148 4.04 -2.64 8.40
C ALA A 148 3.07 -3.70 7.90
N ARG A 149 2.06 -4.03 8.71
CA ARG A 149 0.89 -4.79 8.26
C ARG A 149 -0.20 -3.78 7.92
N ILE A 150 -0.78 -3.93 6.73
CA ILE A 150 -1.74 -2.98 6.17
C ILE A 150 -3.02 -3.72 5.85
N SER A 151 -4.16 -3.10 6.16
CA SER A 151 -5.47 -3.57 5.74
C SER A 151 -6.23 -2.46 5.02
N PHE A 152 -6.36 -2.60 3.71
CA PHE A 152 -7.17 -1.73 2.85
C PHE A 152 -8.68 -1.92 3.05
N LEU A 153 -9.09 -2.92 3.85
CA LEU A 153 -10.48 -3.03 4.28
C LEU A 153 -10.87 -1.94 5.28
N THR A 154 -9.92 -1.49 6.10
CA THR A 154 -10.12 -0.46 7.14
C THR A 154 -9.73 0.93 6.63
N GLU A 155 -8.55 1.05 6.02
CA GLU A 155 -8.01 2.35 5.60
C GLU A 155 -7.51 2.26 4.16
N ARG A 156 -8.09 3.04 3.24
CA ARG A 156 -7.73 3.00 1.82
C ARG A 156 -6.44 3.72 1.49
N GLU A 157 -6.02 4.66 2.34
CA GLU A 157 -4.78 5.43 2.15
C GLU A 157 -3.92 5.32 3.40
N VAL A 158 -2.80 4.62 3.31
CA VAL A 158 -1.93 4.40 4.48
C VAL A 158 -0.67 5.23 4.36
N THR A 159 -0.34 5.98 5.41
CA THR A 159 0.89 6.78 5.46
C THR A 159 1.98 6.07 6.26
N ILE A 160 3.14 5.88 5.64
CA ILE A 160 4.32 5.29 6.27
C ILE A 160 5.37 6.38 6.46
N ARG A 161 5.81 6.55 7.71
CA ARG A 161 6.85 7.51 8.07
C ARG A 161 8.20 6.82 8.11
N MET A 162 9.13 7.28 7.29
CA MET A 162 10.53 6.83 7.29
C MET A 162 11.37 7.77 8.15
N PRO A 163 12.39 7.25 8.88
CA PRO A 163 13.25 8.09 9.71
C PRO A 163 14.18 8.99 8.91
N MET A 164 14.51 8.62 7.66
CA MET A 164 15.48 9.30 6.82
C MET A 164 14.96 9.48 5.39
N SER A 165 15.24 10.64 4.82
CA SER A 165 14.93 11.03 3.43
C SER A 165 16.09 11.87 2.86
N LEU A 166 16.17 11.98 1.53
CA LEU A 166 17.19 12.81 0.88
C LEU A 166 17.08 14.27 1.32
N ASN A 167 15.85 14.78 1.50
CA ASN A 167 15.59 16.14 1.98
C ASN A 167 16.19 16.38 3.37
N ILE A 168 16.04 15.41 4.29
CA ILE A 168 16.65 15.51 5.63
C ILE A 168 18.17 15.53 5.54
N VAL A 169 18.76 14.68 4.71
CA VAL A 169 20.22 14.64 4.52
C VAL A 169 20.72 16.00 4.02
N LEU A 170 20.02 16.62 3.06
CA LEU A 170 20.35 17.95 2.55
C LEU A 170 20.20 19.04 3.60
N ILE A 171 19.15 18.99 4.44
CA ILE A 171 18.96 19.94 5.54
C ILE A 171 20.10 19.84 6.56
N ILE A 172 20.48 18.62 6.95
CA ILE A 172 21.58 18.39 7.90
C ILE A 172 22.90 18.90 7.33
N LEU A 173 23.21 18.58 6.06
CA LEU A 173 24.42 19.07 5.38
C LEU A 173 24.43 20.60 5.28
N GLY A 174 23.30 21.22 4.94
CA GLY A 174 23.17 22.68 4.89
C GLY A 174 23.41 23.33 6.25
N ALA A 175 22.82 22.78 7.32
CA ALA A 175 23.04 23.28 8.69
C ALA A 175 24.50 23.14 9.14
N LEU A 176 25.16 22.02 8.80
CA LEU A 176 26.58 21.81 9.09
C LEU A 176 27.47 22.83 8.36
N LEU A 177 27.21 23.09 7.07
CA LEU A 177 27.95 24.08 6.30
C LEU A 177 27.82 25.49 6.88
N ILE A 178 26.62 25.89 7.30
CA ILE A 178 26.38 27.18 7.96
C ILE A 178 27.14 27.26 9.28
N MET A 179 27.11 26.21 10.10
CA MET A 179 27.86 26.15 11.36
C MET A 179 29.36 26.31 11.14
N VAL A 180 29.93 25.62 10.15
CA VAL A 180 31.35 25.75 9.79
C VAL A 180 31.66 27.18 9.34
N ALA A 181 30.81 27.78 8.49
CA ALA A 181 31.00 29.16 8.04
C ALA A 181 30.99 30.17 9.22
N ILE A 182 30.11 29.99 10.20
CA ILE A 182 30.06 30.82 11.41
C ILE A 182 31.36 30.68 12.22
N ILE A 183 31.87 29.46 12.38
CA ILE A 183 33.13 29.19 13.11
C ILE A 183 34.30 29.85 12.39
N VAL A 184 34.44 29.66 11.07
CA VAL A 184 35.50 30.26 10.26
C VAL A 184 35.42 31.78 10.30
N PHE A 185 34.23 32.35 10.16
CA PHE A 185 34.03 33.80 10.25
C PHE A 185 34.45 34.36 11.62
N LYS A 186 34.10 33.67 12.72
CA LYS A 186 34.56 34.05 14.06
C LYS A 186 36.07 33.98 14.21
N ILE A 187 36.73 32.95 13.66
CA ILE A 187 38.19 32.81 13.70
C ILE A 187 38.87 33.94 12.90
N LEU A 188 38.37 34.23 11.68
CA LEU A 188 38.91 35.28 10.83
C LEU A 188 38.73 36.67 11.46
N ARG A 189 37.59 36.94 12.09
CA ARG A 189 37.32 38.22 12.76
C ARG A 189 38.03 38.34 14.13
N GLY A 190 38.33 37.20 14.76
CA GLY A 190 39.06 37.10 16.03
C GLY A 190 40.57 37.33 15.92
N ARG A 191 41.14 37.31 14.71
CA ARG A 191 42.49 37.84 14.45
C ARG A 191 42.48 39.36 14.59
N LYS A 192 42.56 39.84 15.84
CA LYS A 192 42.85 41.24 16.14
C LYS A 192 44.16 41.64 15.44
N ARG A 193 44.16 42.83 14.84
CA ARG A 193 45.34 43.46 14.24
C ARG A 193 46.50 43.42 15.24
N PRO A 194 47.74 43.09 14.83
CA PRO A 194 48.89 43.10 15.71
C PRO A 194 48.98 44.47 16.40
N THR A 195 49.02 44.46 17.72
CA THR A 195 49.20 45.65 18.54
C THR A 195 50.47 46.36 18.08
N PRO A 196 50.42 47.66 17.71
CA PRO A 196 51.63 48.37 17.32
C PRO A 196 52.61 48.32 18.50
N ARG A 197 53.82 47.84 18.22
CA ARG A 197 54.94 47.73 19.16
C ARG A 197 55.19 49.12 19.73
N LYS A 198 55.04 49.29 21.06
CA LYS A 198 55.41 50.55 21.71
C LYS A 198 56.89 50.80 21.43
N THR A 199 57.19 51.92 20.80
CA THR A 199 58.54 52.45 20.64
C THR A 199 59.09 52.69 22.04
N GLU A 200 60.20 52.04 22.38
CA GLU A 200 60.95 52.32 23.60
C GLU A 200 61.49 53.75 23.50
N GLU A 201 61.01 54.63 24.37
CA GLU A 201 61.67 55.91 24.64
C GLU A 201 62.97 55.59 25.39
N TYR A 202 64.10 55.84 24.73
CA TYR A 202 65.41 55.86 25.35
C TYR A 202 65.51 57.14 26.20
N GLU A 203 65.44 57.00 27.52
CA GLU A 203 65.94 58.03 28.43
C GLU A 203 67.47 58.01 28.37
N PHE A 204 68.05 59.10 27.87
CA PHE A 204 69.47 59.39 28.02
C PHE A 204 69.69 59.89 29.45
N GLU A 205 70.41 59.12 30.27
CA GLU A 205 71.04 59.64 31.48
C GLU A 205 72.21 60.55 31.05
N GLU A 206 72.05 61.86 31.23
CA GLU A 206 73.17 62.80 31.24
C GLU A 206 73.91 62.70 32.59
N LEU A 207 75.18 62.30 32.49
CA LEU A 207 76.37 62.49 33.35
C LEU A 207 76.20 62.93 34.82
#